data_AF-A0A849RPY1-F1
#
_entry.id   AF-A0A849RPY1-F1
#
_cell.length_a   1.000
_cell.length_b   1.000
_cell.length_c   1.000
_cell.angle_alpha   90.00
_cell.angle_beta   90.00
_cell.angle_gamma   90.00
#
_symmetry.space_group_name_H-M   'P 1'
#
loop_
_entity.id
_entity.type
_entity.pdbx_description
1 polymer ?
#
loop_
_entity_poly.entity_id
_entity_poly.type
_entity_poly.pdbx_seq_one_letter_code
_entity_poly.pdbx_strand_id
1 'polypeptide(L)'
;DHTEAVSPYCAFGDNGTACTTVLKPYGTYTMEFRVLSNGTEVARQSIVVNATTAVSGTSPSPASATVGLTVVGSPTSGQPWSVQATTNAAGAVSMQVWVNGLLDHTEAVSPYCAFGDNGTACTTVLKPKGTYTMEFRVLSNGIEVTRQAMVVTAK
;
A
#
# COMPACT_ATOMS: atom_id res chain seq x y z
N ASP A 1 6.26 -28.75 6.72
CA ASP A 1 6.64 -28.69 5.30
C ASP A 1 5.36 -28.70 4.49
N HIS A 2 5.23 -27.78 3.53
CA HIS A 2 4.01 -27.57 2.75
C HIS A 2 4.44 -27.34 1.30
N THR A 3 3.72 -27.93 0.35
CA THR A 3 4.03 -27.80 -1.08
C THR A 3 2.73 -27.54 -1.83
N GLU A 4 2.70 -26.44 -2.57
CA GLU A 4 1.58 -26.05 -3.42
C GLU A 4 2.02 -26.04 -4.87
N ALA A 5 1.18 -26.62 -5.73
CA ALA A 5 1.39 -26.66 -7.17
C ALA A 5 0.48 -25.68 -7.92
N VAL A 6 -0.43 -24.99 -7.22
CA VAL A 6 -1.45 -24.11 -7.80
C VAL A 6 -1.46 -22.79 -7.05
N SER A 7 -1.47 -21.69 -7.80
CA SER A 7 -1.54 -20.35 -7.23
C SER A 7 -2.93 -20.06 -6.65
N PRO A 8 -3.05 -19.27 -5.57
CA PRO A 8 -1.97 -18.53 -4.90
C PRO A 8 -1.10 -19.41 -3.99
N TYR A 9 0.22 -19.17 -3.97
CA TYR A 9 1.16 -19.92 -3.13
C TYR A 9 1.25 -19.30 -1.73
N CYS A 10 0.72 -19.97 -0.72
CA CYS A 10 0.42 -19.46 0.60
C CYS A 10 1.00 -20.35 1.71
N ALA A 11 1.79 -19.76 2.60
CA ALA A 11 2.45 -20.50 3.69
C ALA A 11 1.49 -21.15 4.70
N PHE A 12 0.24 -20.67 4.78
CA PHE A 12 -0.76 -21.13 5.75
C PHE A 12 -2.06 -21.60 5.10
N GLY A 13 -2.06 -21.77 3.77
CA GLY A 13 -3.20 -22.19 2.97
C GLY A 13 -3.98 -21.04 2.32
N ASP A 14 -4.82 -21.40 1.36
CA ASP A 14 -5.62 -20.51 0.53
C ASP A 14 -7.10 -20.93 0.44
N ASN A 15 -7.95 -20.05 -0.10
CA ASN A 15 -9.36 -20.33 -0.37
C ASN A 15 -9.66 -20.51 -1.88
N GLY A 16 -8.63 -20.82 -2.68
CA GLY A 16 -8.68 -20.91 -4.14
C GLY A 16 -8.50 -19.58 -4.87
N THR A 17 -8.59 -18.44 -4.18
CA THR A 17 -8.42 -17.10 -4.79
C THR A 17 -7.47 -16.18 -4.03
N ALA A 18 -7.28 -16.40 -2.73
CA ALA A 18 -6.37 -15.63 -1.89
C ALA A 18 -5.79 -16.47 -0.75
N CYS A 19 -4.63 -16.05 -0.23
CA CYS A 19 -4.07 -16.61 0.99
C CYS A 19 -4.96 -16.33 2.20
N THR A 20 -5.07 -17.32 3.08
CA THR A 20 -5.78 -17.19 4.35
C THR A 20 -4.81 -16.87 5.48
N THR A 21 -5.31 -16.18 6.52
CA THR A 21 -4.53 -15.86 7.71
C THR A 21 -4.78 -16.89 8.80
N VAL A 22 -3.72 -17.32 9.48
CA VAL A 22 -3.80 -18.22 10.63
C VAL A 22 -3.20 -17.53 11.84
N LEU A 23 -3.95 -17.50 12.95
CA LEU A 23 -3.46 -16.97 14.22
C LEU A 23 -2.32 -17.88 14.72
N LYS A 24 -1.11 -17.32 14.79
CA LYS A 24 0.06 -17.97 15.37
C LYS A 24 0.39 -17.34 16.73
N PRO A 25 1.00 -18.09 17.66
CA PRO A 25 1.56 -17.52 18.88
C PRO A 25 2.52 -16.36 18.58
N TYR A 26 2.68 -15.44 19.53
CA TYR A 26 3.71 -14.41 19.40
C TYR A 26 5.11 -15.02 19.36
N GLY A 27 6.01 -14.40 18.62
CA GLY A 27 7.38 -14.89 18.43
C GLY A 27 7.99 -14.46 17.10
N THR A 28 9.25 -14.82 16.91
CA THR A 28 9.97 -14.61 15.65
C THR A 28 9.93 -15.90 14.84
N TYR A 29 9.49 -15.77 13.59
CA TYR A 29 9.36 -16.87 12.64
C TYR A 29 10.28 -16.62 11.46
N THR A 30 11.19 -17.55 11.19
CA THR A 30 11.87 -17.59 9.89
C THR A 30 11.05 -18.44 8.95
N MET A 31 10.58 -17.85 7.86
CA MET A 31 9.84 -18.53 6.81
C MET A 31 10.75 -18.65 5.59
N GLU A 32 10.86 -19.86 5.05
CA GLU A 32 11.61 -20.14 3.83
C GLU A 32 10.65 -20.61 2.74
N PHE A 33 10.76 -19.99 1.56
CA PHE A 33 10.02 -20.33 0.37
C PHE A 33 10.99 -20.85 -0.68
N ARG A 34 10.68 -22.01 -1.25
CA ARG A 34 11.45 -22.63 -2.32
C ARG A 34 10.56 -22.78 -3.54
N VAL A 35 11.01 -22.25 -4.67
CA VAL A 35 10.34 -22.41 -5.95
C VAL A 35 10.98 -23.59 -6.66
N LEU A 36 10.16 -24.59 -6.99
CA LEU A 36 10.57 -25.79 -7.70
C LEU A 36 10.00 -25.72 -9.12
N SER A 37 10.85 -25.97 -10.11
CA SER A 37 10.44 -26.20 -11.51
C SER A 37 10.83 -27.63 -11.88
N ASN A 38 9.84 -28.46 -12.24
CA ASN A 38 10.04 -29.89 -12.53
C ASN A 38 10.83 -30.63 -11.44
N GLY A 39 10.54 -30.35 -10.17
CA GLY A 39 11.23 -30.96 -9.02
C GLY A 39 12.63 -30.42 -8.72
N THR A 40 13.14 -29.47 -9.51
CA THR A 40 14.43 -28.81 -9.27
C THR A 40 14.22 -27.43 -8.65
N GLU A 41 14.93 -27.11 -7.57
CA GLU A 41 14.86 -25.79 -6.94
C GLU A 41 15.46 -24.74 -7.89
N VAL A 42 14.66 -23.73 -8.25
CA VAL A 42 15.07 -22.63 -9.14
C VAL A 42 15.18 -21.29 -8.41
N ALA A 43 14.55 -21.16 -7.25
CA ALA A 43 14.69 -19.99 -6.40
C ALA A 43 14.43 -20.33 -4.93
N ARG A 44 15.01 -19.55 -4.03
CA ARG A 44 14.82 -19.63 -2.59
C ARG A 44 14.82 -18.23 -2.00
N GLN A 45 13.89 -18.00 -1.08
CA GLN A 45 13.82 -16.76 -0.31
C GLN A 45 13.47 -17.07 1.14
N SER A 46 14.14 -16.39 2.07
CA SER A 46 13.75 -16.40 3.48
C SER A 46 13.27 -15.01 3.91
N ILE A 47 12.28 -14.98 4.79
CA ILE A 47 11.79 -13.79 5.48
C ILE A 47 11.73 -14.08 6.98
N VAL A 48 12.05 -13.07 7.79
CA VAL A 48 11.85 -13.12 9.24
C VAL A 48 10.61 -12.31 9.57
N VAL A 49 9.64 -12.96 10.20
CA VAL A 49 8.37 -12.39 10.63
C VAL A 49 8.37 -12.30 12.14
N ASN A 50 8.26 -11.07 12.68
CA ASN A 50 8.11 -10.84 14.10
C ASN A 50 6.62 -10.67 14.43
N ALA A 51 6.00 -11.72 14.98
CA ALA A 51 4.63 -11.67 15.49
C ALA A 51 4.66 -11.04 16.89
N THR A 52 4.46 -9.73 16.95
CA THR A 52 4.35 -8.95 18.20
C THR A 52 2.95 -8.32 18.29
N THR A 53 2.67 -7.62 19.40
CA THR A 53 1.39 -6.92 19.65
C THR A 53 1.18 -5.67 18.78
N ALA A 54 1.93 -5.48 17.69
CA ALA A 54 1.80 -4.35 16.77
C ALA A 54 1.70 -4.82 15.31
N VAL A 55 0.58 -4.48 14.65
CA VAL A 55 0.31 -4.84 13.26
C VAL A 55 1.09 -3.89 12.34
N SER A 56 2.14 -4.38 11.71
CA SER A 56 2.81 -3.74 10.57
C SER A 56 3.38 -4.83 9.68
N GLY A 57 2.50 -5.56 9.00
CA GLY A 57 2.87 -6.62 8.06
C GLY A 57 3.25 -6.03 6.70
N THR A 58 4.55 -6.00 6.39
CA THR A 58 5.05 -5.75 5.03
C THR A 58 5.04 -7.07 4.25
N SER A 59 4.06 -7.25 3.36
CA SER A 59 4.03 -8.33 2.37
C SER A 59 5.02 -8.01 1.22
N PRO A 60 5.71 -9.01 0.63
CA PRO A 60 6.67 -8.75 -0.45
C PRO A 60 5.98 -8.18 -1.70
N SER A 61 6.45 -6.99 -2.10
CA SER A 61 5.95 -6.18 -3.21
C SER A 61 6.00 -6.92 -4.57
N PRO A 62 4.91 -6.95 -5.36
CA PRO A 62 4.97 -7.35 -6.76
C PRO A 62 5.76 -6.28 -7.54
N ALA A 63 6.89 -6.67 -8.15
CA ALA A 63 7.72 -5.86 -9.05
C ALA A 63 7.59 -4.33 -8.88
N SER A 64 8.11 -3.81 -7.75
CA SER A 64 8.25 -2.39 -7.39
C SER A 64 7.10 -1.48 -7.85
N ALA A 65 5.87 -1.77 -7.41
CA ALA A 65 4.82 -0.75 -7.42
C ALA A 65 5.34 0.50 -6.67
N THR A 66 5.36 1.63 -7.35
CA THR A 66 5.72 2.93 -6.79
C THR A 66 4.48 3.78 -6.70
N VAL A 67 4.49 4.66 -5.70
CA VAL A 67 3.60 5.81 -5.66
C VAL A 67 4.50 7.03 -5.57
N GLY A 68 4.17 8.07 -6.34
CA GLY A 68 4.79 9.37 -6.28
C GLY A 68 3.76 10.39 -5.84
N LEU A 69 4.15 11.30 -4.95
CA LEU A 69 3.25 12.31 -4.43
C LEU A 69 3.73 13.72 -4.77
N THR A 70 2.79 14.55 -5.22
CA THR A 70 3.04 15.94 -5.62
C THR A 70 2.05 16.86 -4.92
N VAL A 71 2.54 17.94 -4.32
CA VAL A 71 1.69 19.01 -3.81
C VAL A 71 1.17 19.84 -4.97
N VAL A 72 -0.14 20.06 -5.03
CA VAL A 72 -0.80 20.94 -6.00
C VAL A 72 -1.27 22.19 -5.25
N GLY A 73 -0.98 23.38 -5.80
CA GLY A 73 -1.24 24.65 -5.13
C GLY A 73 -0.12 25.08 -4.16
N SER A 74 -0.42 26.04 -3.29
CA SER A 74 0.59 26.74 -2.47
C SER A 74 0.23 26.81 -0.98
N PRO A 75 0.37 25.68 -0.24
CA PRO A 75 0.00 25.61 1.18
C PRO A 75 0.78 26.61 2.04
N THR A 76 2.04 26.89 1.71
CA THR A 76 2.91 27.79 2.49
C THR A 76 2.57 29.27 2.34
N SER A 77 1.63 29.62 1.47
CA SER A 77 1.20 31.00 1.20
C SER A 77 -0.27 31.24 1.59
N GLY A 78 -0.87 30.34 2.38
CA GLY A 78 -2.28 30.40 2.77
C GLY A 78 -3.25 30.25 1.60
N GLN A 79 -2.80 29.67 0.48
CA GLN A 79 -3.64 29.41 -0.68
C GLN A 79 -4.22 27.99 -0.63
N PRO A 80 -5.33 27.73 -1.33
CA PRO A 80 -5.84 26.39 -1.53
C PRO A 80 -4.76 25.44 -2.05
N TRP A 81 -4.78 24.20 -1.56
CA TRP A 81 -3.81 23.17 -1.96
C TRP A 81 -4.43 21.77 -1.93
N SER A 82 -3.71 20.80 -2.48
CA SER A 82 -4.04 19.36 -2.44
C SER A 82 -2.76 18.53 -2.59
N VAL A 83 -2.88 17.21 -2.51
CA VAL A 83 -1.82 16.27 -2.88
C VAL A 83 -2.37 15.34 -3.94
N GLN A 84 -1.64 15.23 -5.05
CA GLN A 84 -1.91 14.28 -6.11
C GLN A 84 -0.95 13.10 -5.97
N ALA A 85 -1.48 11.89 -6.13
CA ALA A 85 -0.68 10.69 -6.21
C ALA A 85 -0.69 10.11 -7.64
N THR A 86 0.45 9.58 -8.05
CA THR A 86 0.61 8.80 -9.29
C THR A 86 1.22 7.45 -8.95
N THR A 87 0.89 6.41 -9.71
CA THR A 87 1.41 5.06 -9.46
C THR A 87 1.59 4.29 -10.76
N ASN A 88 2.56 3.37 -10.78
CA ASN A 88 2.74 2.38 -11.85
C ASN A 88 2.13 1.02 -11.49
N ALA A 89 1.35 0.92 -10.41
CA ALA A 89 0.68 -0.32 -10.03
C ALA A 89 -0.27 -0.79 -11.16
N ALA A 90 -0.24 -2.08 -11.45
CA ALA A 90 -1.12 -2.72 -12.42
C ALA A 90 -2.36 -3.33 -11.74
N GLY A 91 -3.38 -3.70 -12.53
CA GLY A 91 -4.61 -4.33 -12.05
C GLY A 91 -5.70 -3.33 -11.68
N ALA A 92 -6.67 -3.76 -10.86
CA ALA A 92 -7.68 -2.87 -10.31
C ALA A 92 -7.05 -2.03 -9.19
N VAL A 93 -6.66 -0.80 -9.52
CA VAL A 93 -5.96 0.09 -8.58
C VAL A 93 -6.95 0.98 -7.85
N SER A 94 -6.75 1.12 -6.54
CA SER A 94 -7.39 2.15 -5.72
C SER A 94 -6.38 2.70 -4.71
N MET A 95 -6.62 3.89 -4.18
CA MET A 95 -5.77 4.53 -3.19
C MET A 95 -6.55 4.84 -1.93
N GLN A 96 -6.05 4.39 -0.80
CA GLN A 96 -6.50 4.89 0.49
C GLN A 96 -5.74 6.17 0.82
N VAL A 97 -6.47 7.24 1.07
CA VAL A 97 -5.93 8.54 1.45
C VAL A 97 -6.04 8.69 2.96
N TRP A 98 -4.89 8.85 3.62
CA TRP A 98 -4.78 9.03 5.06
C TRP A 98 -4.28 10.44 5.37
N VAL A 99 -4.96 11.12 6.28
CA VAL A 99 -4.61 12.46 6.75
C VAL A 99 -4.37 12.42 8.25
N ASN A 100 -3.19 12.81 8.68
CA ASN A 100 -2.77 12.79 10.09
C ASN A 100 -2.96 11.40 10.76
N GLY A 101 -2.71 10.34 10.00
CA GLY A 101 -2.84 8.95 10.48
C GLY A 101 -4.27 8.41 10.51
N LEU A 102 -5.26 9.16 10.03
CA LEU A 102 -6.65 8.71 9.91
C LEU A 102 -7.03 8.51 8.44
N LEU A 103 -7.73 7.41 8.13
CA LEU A 103 -8.26 7.15 6.80
C LEU A 103 -9.36 8.17 6.52
N ASP A 104 -9.17 9.00 5.50
CA ASP A 104 -10.14 9.99 5.06
C ASP A 104 -11.12 9.37 4.06
N HIS A 105 -10.60 8.81 2.96
CA HIS A 105 -11.41 8.13 1.95
C HIS A 105 -10.57 7.13 1.11
N THR A 106 -11.25 6.39 0.23
CA THR A 106 -10.62 5.54 -0.79
C THR A 106 -11.03 6.02 -2.18
N GLU A 107 -10.04 6.28 -3.04
CA GLU A 107 -10.18 6.79 -4.40
C GLU A 107 -9.88 5.67 -5.40
N ALA A 108 -10.84 5.29 -6.22
CA ALA A 108 -10.69 4.18 -7.19
C ALA A 108 -10.49 4.66 -8.63
N VAL A 109 -10.56 5.97 -8.87
CA VAL A 109 -10.49 6.55 -10.21
C VAL A 109 -9.42 7.62 -10.23
N SER A 110 -8.53 7.57 -11.23
CA SER A 110 -7.53 8.62 -11.42
C SER A 110 -8.18 9.90 -11.98
N PRO A 111 -7.72 11.10 -11.60
CA PRO A 111 -6.52 11.37 -10.79
C PRO A 111 -6.72 11.10 -9.29
N TYR A 112 -5.71 10.53 -8.62
CA TYR A 112 -5.82 10.22 -7.20
C TYR A 112 -5.48 11.45 -6.35
N CYS A 113 -6.47 12.00 -5.64
CA CYS A 113 -6.39 13.33 -5.05
C CYS A 113 -6.76 13.36 -3.57
N ALA A 114 -6.02 14.13 -2.77
CA ALA A 114 -6.28 14.21 -1.33
C ALA A 114 -7.62 14.84 -0.97
N PHE A 115 -8.10 15.80 -1.77
CA PHE A 115 -9.29 16.61 -1.47
C PHE A 115 -10.26 16.66 -2.66
N GLY A 116 -10.30 15.60 -3.47
CA GLY A 116 -11.17 15.48 -4.65
C GLY A 116 -10.61 16.09 -5.93
N ASP A 117 -11.27 15.80 -7.05
CA ASP A 117 -10.89 16.19 -8.41
C ASP A 117 -12.11 16.66 -9.24
N ASN A 118 -11.84 17.13 -10.47
CA ASN A 118 -12.85 17.59 -11.43
C ASN A 118 -12.97 16.67 -12.67
N GLY A 119 -12.50 15.43 -12.57
CA GLY A 119 -12.39 14.45 -13.65
C GLY A 119 -11.10 14.55 -14.47
N THR A 120 -10.29 15.61 -14.30
CA THR A 120 -9.03 15.80 -15.05
C THR A 120 -7.84 16.18 -14.17
N ALA A 121 -8.07 16.90 -13.08
CA ALA A 121 -7.04 17.34 -12.16
C ALA A 121 -7.57 17.43 -10.72
N CYS A 122 -6.65 17.33 -9.74
CA CYS A 122 -7.00 17.53 -8.35
C CYS A 122 -7.51 18.95 -8.12
N THR A 123 -8.66 19.05 -7.45
CA THR A 123 -9.13 20.32 -6.93
C THR A 123 -8.30 20.72 -5.70
N THR A 124 -8.14 22.02 -5.50
CA THR A 124 -7.42 22.56 -4.35
C THR A 124 -8.42 23.11 -3.34
N VAL A 125 -8.16 22.87 -2.05
CA VAL A 125 -9.06 23.28 -0.97
C VAL A 125 -8.27 24.11 0.04
N LEU A 126 -8.88 25.16 0.57
CA LEU A 126 -8.29 25.92 1.67
C LEU A 126 -8.40 25.10 2.96
N LYS A 127 -7.28 24.60 3.45
CA LYS A 127 -7.19 23.91 4.74
C LYS A 127 -6.77 24.89 5.84
N PRO A 128 -7.19 24.66 7.10
CA PRO A 128 -6.66 25.40 8.24
C PRO A 128 -5.12 25.43 8.27
N LYS A 129 -4.56 26.46 8.89
CA LYS A 129 -3.12 26.53 9.12
C LYS A 129 -2.68 25.37 10.01
N GLY A 130 -1.55 24.76 9.69
CA GLY A 130 -1.04 23.62 10.42
C GLY A 130 -0.17 22.70 9.57
N THR A 131 0.31 21.64 10.21
CA THR A 131 1.10 20.59 9.56
C THR A 131 0.23 19.37 9.36
N TYR A 132 0.25 18.83 8.15
CA TYR A 132 -0.52 17.67 7.73
C TYR A 132 0.43 16.56 7.31
N THR A 133 0.26 15.36 7.87
CA THR A 133 0.86 14.14 7.34
C THR A 133 -0.11 13.54 6.32
N MET A 134 0.30 13.50 5.06
CA MET A 134 -0.49 12.95 3.96
C MET A 134 0.12 11.61 3.56
N GLU A 135 -0.64 10.52 3.71
CA GLU A 135 -0.20 9.19 3.31
C GLU A 135 -1.17 8.61 2.27
N PHE A 136 -0.62 8.06 1.20
CA PHE A 136 -1.38 7.35 0.17
C PHE A 136 -0.92 5.91 0.14
N ARG A 137 -1.86 4.98 0.31
CA ARG A 137 -1.61 3.54 0.20
C ARG A 137 -2.26 3.04 -1.07
N VAL A 138 -1.46 2.46 -1.96
CA VAL A 138 -1.92 1.91 -3.22
C VAL A 138 -2.37 0.49 -2.99
N LEU A 139 -3.63 0.23 -3.28
CA LEU A 139 -4.20 -1.11 -3.32
C LEU A 139 -4.29 -1.57 -4.78
N SER A 140 -3.72 -2.73 -5.09
CA SER A 140 -3.95 -3.44 -6.35
C SER A 140 -4.78 -4.69 -6.07
N ASN A 141 -5.93 -4.80 -6.74
CA ASN A 141 -6.91 -5.87 -6.52
C ASN A 141 -7.31 -6.01 -5.03
N GLY A 142 -7.42 -4.88 -4.33
CA GLY A 142 -7.78 -4.83 -2.91
C GLY A 142 -6.63 -5.09 -1.93
N ILE A 143 -5.40 -5.36 -2.40
CA ILE A 143 -4.23 -5.62 -1.55
C ILE A 143 -3.27 -4.45 -1.64
N GLU A 144 -2.78 -3.97 -0.49
CA GLU A 144 -1.75 -2.93 -0.46
C GLU A 144 -0.45 -3.41 -1.09
N VAL A 145 0.02 -2.70 -2.11
CA VAL A 145 1.26 -3.02 -2.84
C VAL A 145 2.39 -2.01 -2.60
N THR A 146 2.05 -0.78 -2.22
CA THR A 146 3.01 0.28 -1.86
C THR A 146 2.31 1.40 -1.10
N ARG A 147 3.08 2.22 -0.40
CA ARG A 147 2.61 3.45 0.23
C ARG A 147 3.69 4.52 0.22
N GLN A 148 3.28 5.78 0.28
CA GLN A 148 4.18 6.89 0.54
C GLN A 148 3.48 7.92 1.42
N ALA A 149 4.27 8.57 2.27
CA ALA A 149 3.83 9.68 3.07
C ALA A 149 4.64 10.94 2.76
N MET A 150 4.03 12.10 2.91
CA MET A 150 4.69 13.40 2.94
C MET A 150 4.16 14.26 4.07
N VAL A 151 4.93 15.29 4.42
CA VAL A 151 4.49 16.32 5.35
C VAL A 151 4.24 17.61 4.57
N VAL A 152 3.04 18.18 4.71
CA VAL A 152 2.64 19.45 4.11
C VAL A 152 2.41 20.47 5.22
N THR A 153 2.98 21.66 5.10
CA THR A 153 2.76 22.75 6.06
C THR A 153 1.96 23.87 5.41
N ALA A 154 0.74 24.08 5.90
CA ALA A 154 -0.14 25.18 5.52
C ALA A 154 0.08 26.40 6.44
N LYS A 155 0.33 27.58 5.87
CA LYS A 155 0.66 28.82 6.61
C LYS A 155 -0.36 29.93 6.43
#